data_AF-A0A1G9KJP9-F1
#
_entry.id   AF-A0A1G9KJP9-F1
#
_cell.length_a   1.000
_cell.length_b   1.000
_cell.length_c   1.000
_cell.angle_alpha   90.00
_cell.angle_beta   90.00
_cell.angle_gamma   90.00
#
_symmetry.space_group_name_H-M   'P 1'
#
loop_
_entity.id
_entity.type
_entity.pdbx_description
1 polymer ?
#
loop_
_entity_poly.entity_id
_entity_poly.type
_entity_poly.pdbx_seq_one_letter_code
_entity_poly.pdbx_strand_id
1 'polypeptide(L)'
;MAGLVLEPVEVTGPTRWRWLLRTEDGEALASHEVVVPEGDFEFGGFTDLYRWLRWQADPDRRVTSEAELTARVGDWIGRHLLGAEVMEVLLEEAPVIVRVPVPAALGFLPYRPWEIAAWQGQVLAREQVGFVFDLPDTRRRPRTAGQDQDGTPVRVLALFSLPTGEAPLGLRRERHALQQLIQDVGQGQQPRAVQLRVLQYGVTRDALQRAVDDRGGWDVLHVSGHAAAGTLVLEREDGAPDPIDAQELAELLVPMRRRLRLAVLADLWTGGPPVDAGSRDVTRRGQHPRRGTRIRSAGDRRAARGRACPAPRR
;
A
#
# COMPACT_ATOMS: atom_id res chain seq x y z
N MET A 1 8.52 -14.63 23.07
CA MET A 1 8.81 -13.75 21.93
C MET A 1 8.81 -12.34 22.48
N ALA A 2 10.00 -11.75 22.65
CA ALA A 2 10.09 -10.33 22.94
C ALA A 2 9.71 -9.57 21.65
N GLY A 3 8.85 -8.56 21.73
CA GLY A 3 8.61 -7.71 20.57
C GLY A 3 9.88 -6.93 20.23
N LEU A 4 10.06 -6.61 18.94
CA LEU A 4 11.11 -5.72 18.47
C LEU A 4 10.53 -4.34 18.16
N VAL A 5 11.32 -3.29 18.42
CA VAL A 5 11.00 -1.91 18.08
C VAL A 5 12.13 -1.36 17.20
N LEU A 6 11.81 -0.98 15.98
CA LEU A 6 12.71 -0.29 15.06
C LEU A 6 12.36 1.20 15.06
N GLU A 7 13.12 1.97 15.84
CA GLU A 7 12.86 3.40 16.04
C GLU A 7 13.76 4.27 15.13
N PRO A 8 13.19 5.24 14.40
CA PRO A 8 13.99 6.26 13.73
C PRO A 8 14.39 7.33 14.74
N VAL A 9 15.69 7.47 14.96
CA VAL A 9 16.31 8.48 15.81
C VAL A 9 17.15 9.44 14.96
N GLU A 10 17.56 10.57 15.54
CA GLU A 10 18.42 11.57 14.87
C GLU A 10 17.87 12.02 13.50
N VAL A 11 16.54 12.16 13.41
CA VAL A 11 15.83 12.51 12.17
C VAL A 11 16.18 13.94 11.77
N THR A 12 16.93 14.07 10.69
CA THR A 12 17.31 15.38 10.12
C THR A 12 16.38 15.79 8.97
N GLY A 13 15.72 14.80 8.33
CA GLY A 13 14.76 15.03 7.26
C GLY A 13 14.23 13.72 6.67
N PRO A 14 13.45 13.77 5.59
CA PRO A 14 12.84 12.59 4.97
C PRO A 14 13.86 11.63 4.33
N THR A 15 15.10 12.09 4.13
CA THR A 15 16.17 11.34 3.44
C THR A 15 17.34 11.00 4.36
N ARG A 16 17.30 11.43 5.62
CA ARG A 16 18.37 11.17 6.58
C ARG A 16 17.87 10.99 8.02
N TRP A 17 18.13 9.82 8.57
CA TRP A 17 17.85 9.44 9.95
C TRP A 17 18.75 8.27 10.34
N ARG A 18 18.68 7.82 11.60
CA ARG A 18 19.35 6.60 12.04
C ARG A 18 18.32 5.63 12.59
N TRP A 19 18.39 4.37 12.19
CA TRP A 19 17.63 3.31 12.84
C TRP A 19 18.28 2.92 14.16
N LEU A 20 17.46 2.68 15.16
CA LEU A 20 17.80 2.01 16.39
C LEU A 20 16.83 0.84 16.58
N LEU A 21 17.33 -0.38 16.42
CA LEU A 21 16.59 -1.59 16.72
C LEU A 21 16.80 -1.95 18.19
N ARG A 22 15.70 -2.20 18.90
CA ARG A 22 15.72 -2.58 20.31
C ARG A 22 14.67 -3.62 20.64
N THR A 23 14.84 -4.30 21.77
CA THR A 23 13.78 -5.09 22.39
C THR A 23 12.67 -4.17 22.93
N GLU A 24 11.49 -4.72 23.19
CA GLU A 24 10.40 -3.98 23.87
C GLU A 24 10.80 -3.45 25.26
N ASP A 25 11.74 -4.12 25.94
CA ASP A 25 12.28 -3.69 27.24
C ASP A 25 13.30 -2.54 27.13
N GLY A 26 13.69 -2.18 25.90
CA GLY A 26 14.53 -1.02 25.62
C GLY A 26 16.01 -1.35 25.39
N GLU A 27 16.40 -2.62 25.36
CA GLU A 27 17.78 -3.04 25.07
C GLU A 27 18.10 -2.81 23.59
N ALA A 28 19.17 -2.06 23.30
CA ALA A 28 19.61 -1.80 21.93
C ALA A 28 20.31 -3.02 21.33
N LEU A 29 19.86 -3.45 20.15
CA LEU A 29 20.36 -4.63 19.44
C LEU A 29 21.23 -4.25 18.23
N ALA A 30 20.78 -3.26 17.44
CA ALA A 30 21.47 -2.82 16.24
C ALA A 30 21.16 -1.35 15.92
N SER A 31 22.01 -0.72 15.12
CA SER A 31 21.75 0.62 14.59
C SER A 31 22.32 0.79 13.21
N HIS A 32 21.65 1.57 12.37
CA HIS A 32 22.08 1.84 11.00
C HIS A 32 21.82 3.30 10.61
N GLU A 33 22.83 4.00 10.09
CA GLU A 33 22.63 5.35 9.55
C GLU A 33 22.04 5.28 8.14
N VAL A 34 20.89 5.93 7.96
CA VAL A 34 20.23 6.00 6.66
C VAL A 34 20.54 7.33 6.01
N VAL A 35 21.14 7.26 4.83
CA VAL A 35 21.19 8.34 3.85
C VAL A 35 20.58 7.78 2.58
N VAL A 36 19.37 8.23 2.25
CA VAL A 36 18.62 7.68 1.11
C VAL A 36 19.33 8.06 -0.19
N PRO A 37 19.80 7.08 -1.00
CA PRO A 37 20.45 7.37 -2.27
C PRO A 37 19.38 7.61 -3.34
N GLU A 38 18.76 8.80 -3.32
CA GLU A 38 17.63 9.17 -4.21
C GLU A 38 17.97 9.14 -5.71
N GLY A 39 19.27 9.17 -6.06
CA GLY A 39 19.75 9.07 -7.43
C GLY A 39 19.76 7.65 -8.02
N ASP A 40 19.59 6.62 -7.18
CA ASP A 40 19.60 5.24 -7.62
C ASP A 40 18.29 4.88 -8.34
N PHE A 41 18.39 3.97 -9.31
CA PHE A 41 17.24 3.53 -10.12
C PHE A 41 16.15 2.87 -9.26
N GLU A 42 16.58 2.15 -8.24
CA GLU A 42 15.77 1.39 -7.27
C GLU A 42 14.96 2.30 -6.34
N PHE A 43 15.37 3.57 -6.16
CA PHE A 43 14.62 4.54 -5.37
C PHE A 43 13.19 4.75 -5.88
N GLY A 44 12.99 4.65 -7.19
CA GLY A 44 11.66 4.68 -7.80
C GLY A 44 10.77 3.51 -7.36
N GLY A 45 11.34 2.30 -7.29
CA GLY A 45 10.67 1.10 -6.81
C GLY A 45 10.41 1.10 -5.31
N PHE A 46 11.32 1.67 -4.52
CA PHE A 46 11.08 1.93 -3.10
C PHE A 46 9.90 2.90 -2.88
N THR A 47 9.77 3.92 -3.73
CA THR A 47 8.73 4.94 -3.60
C THR A 47 7.34 4.44 -3.99
N ASP A 48 7.22 3.76 -5.14
CA ASP A 48 5.96 3.21 -5.63
C ASP A 48 6.27 1.97 -6.47
N LEU A 49 6.43 0.82 -5.79
CA LEU A 49 6.87 -0.43 -6.41
C LEU A 49 5.94 -0.85 -7.55
N TYR A 50 4.64 -0.83 -7.33
CA TYR A 50 3.67 -1.27 -8.33
C TYR A 50 3.72 -0.41 -9.60
N ARG A 51 3.66 0.93 -9.45
CA ARG A 51 3.69 1.80 -10.63
C ARG A 51 5.03 1.70 -11.32
N TRP A 52 6.12 1.62 -10.56
CA TRP A 52 7.46 1.49 -11.11
C TRP A 52 7.63 0.19 -11.90
N LEU A 53 7.24 -0.96 -11.34
CA LEU A 53 7.21 -2.24 -12.06
C LEU A 53 6.36 -2.14 -13.33
N ARG A 54 5.22 -1.45 -13.27
CA ARG A 54 4.34 -1.30 -14.44
C ARG A 54 5.02 -0.66 -15.65
N TRP A 55 5.91 0.30 -15.39
CA TRP A 55 6.63 1.08 -16.41
C TRP A 55 8.00 0.51 -16.76
N GLN A 56 8.68 -0.15 -15.81
CA GLN A 56 10.05 -0.61 -15.98
C GLN A 56 10.15 -2.07 -16.44
N ALA A 57 9.14 -2.90 -16.15
CA ALA A 57 9.18 -4.31 -16.53
C ALA A 57 9.08 -4.50 -18.05
N ASP A 58 9.89 -5.42 -18.57
CA ASP A 58 9.85 -5.86 -19.96
C ASP A 58 8.46 -6.47 -20.27
N PRO A 59 7.69 -5.91 -21.22
CA PRO A 59 6.35 -6.41 -21.52
C PRO A 59 6.35 -7.84 -22.07
N ASP A 60 7.42 -8.26 -22.75
CA ASP A 60 7.52 -9.59 -23.35
C ASP A 60 7.92 -10.67 -22.33
N ARG A 61 8.51 -10.25 -21.20
CA ARG A 61 8.95 -11.12 -20.09
C ARG A 61 8.39 -10.69 -18.74
N ARG A 62 7.16 -10.15 -18.75
CA ARG A 62 6.56 -9.42 -17.63
C ARG A 62 6.81 -10.04 -16.26
N VAL A 63 6.41 -11.30 -16.07
CA VAL A 63 6.50 -11.99 -14.77
C VAL A 63 7.95 -12.12 -14.30
N THR A 64 8.84 -12.56 -15.18
CA THR A 64 10.26 -12.72 -14.82
C THR A 64 10.93 -11.36 -14.57
N SER A 65 10.65 -10.38 -15.42
CA SER A 65 11.20 -9.03 -15.28
C SER A 65 10.73 -8.34 -14.00
N GLU A 66 9.43 -8.47 -13.65
CA GLU A 66 8.91 -7.94 -12.38
C GLU A 66 9.55 -8.61 -11.17
N ALA A 67 9.80 -9.92 -11.22
CA ALA A 67 10.50 -10.64 -10.15
C ALA A 67 11.96 -10.19 -9.99
N GLU A 68 12.70 -10.05 -11.10
CA GLU A 68 14.08 -9.56 -11.12
C GLU A 68 14.17 -8.12 -10.56
N LEU A 69 13.27 -7.24 -11.00
CA LEU A 69 13.20 -5.85 -10.54
C LEU A 69 12.79 -5.74 -9.07
N THR A 70 11.85 -6.58 -8.61
CA THR A 70 11.44 -6.63 -7.19
C THR A 70 12.59 -7.09 -6.30
N ALA A 71 13.31 -8.15 -6.69
CA ALA A 71 14.48 -8.64 -5.96
C ALA A 71 15.56 -7.56 -5.86
N ARG A 72 15.81 -6.84 -6.96
CA ARG A 72 16.77 -5.73 -7.01
C ARG A 72 16.41 -4.59 -6.05
N VAL A 73 15.13 -4.20 -5.97
CA VAL A 73 14.65 -3.21 -5.00
C VAL A 73 14.79 -3.76 -3.57
N GLY A 74 14.46 -5.02 -3.33
CA GLY A 74 14.61 -5.67 -2.02
C GLY A 74 16.04 -5.64 -1.49
N ASP A 75 17.01 -6.03 -2.32
CA ASP A 75 18.44 -5.97 -1.99
C ASP A 75 18.90 -4.53 -1.73
N TRP A 76 18.37 -3.56 -2.48
CA TRP A 76 18.67 -2.15 -2.30
C TRP A 76 18.13 -1.60 -0.97
N ILE A 77 16.90 -1.97 -0.58
CA ILE A 77 16.31 -1.60 0.71
C ILE A 77 17.12 -2.20 1.86
N GLY A 78 17.42 -3.51 1.80
CA GLY A 78 18.20 -4.19 2.83
C GLY A 78 19.58 -3.54 3.03
N ARG A 79 20.28 -3.21 1.94
CA ARG A 79 21.62 -2.61 1.98
C ARG A 79 21.63 -1.16 2.45
N HIS A 80 20.77 -0.31 1.89
CA HIS A 80 20.89 1.14 2.10
C HIS A 80 19.98 1.66 3.19
N LEU A 81 18.79 1.07 3.35
CA LEU A 81 17.76 1.61 4.23
C LEU A 81 17.66 0.88 5.55
N LEU A 82 17.90 -0.42 5.61
CA LEU A 82 17.90 -1.16 6.87
C LEU A 82 19.31 -1.40 7.40
N GLY A 83 20.27 -1.69 6.52
CA GLY A 83 21.66 -1.96 6.88
C GLY A 83 21.87 -3.42 7.31
N ALA A 84 23.13 -3.88 7.24
CA ALA A 84 23.49 -5.26 7.52
C ALA A 84 23.10 -5.67 8.95
N GLU A 85 23.43 -4.82 9.91
CA GLU A 85 23.29 -5.06 11.35
C GLU A 85 21.83 -5.20 11.76
N VAL A 86 20.94 -4.38 11.21
CA VAL A 86 19.50 -4.49 11.46
C VAL A 86 18.93 -5.71 10.75
N MET A 87 19.31 -5.93 9.48
CA MET A 87 18.81 -7.06 8.69
C MET A 87 19.16 -8.42 9.33
N GLU A 88 20.38 -8.57 9.84
CA GLU A 88 20.82 -9.80 10.51
C GLU A 88 19.98 -10.11 11.75
N VAL A 89 19.77 -9.13 12.63
CA VAL A 89 18.93 -9.32 13.83
C VAL A 89 17.48 -9.64 13.46
N LEU A 90 16.91 -8.96 12.46
CA LEU A 90 15.54 -9.22 12.02
C LEU A 90 15.35 -10.65 11.49
N LEU A 91 16.34 -11.18 10.78
CA LEU A 91 16.31 -12.54 10.24
C LEU A 91 16.57 -13.59 11.33
N GLU A 92 17.42 -13.30 12.31
CA GLU A 92 17.70 -14.19 13.45
C GLU A 92 16.50 -14.34 14.39
N GLU A 93 15.74 -13.27 14.60
CA GLU A 93 14.55 -13.26 15.48
C GLU A 93 13.28 -13.76 14.79
N ALA A 94 13.35 -14.09 13.50
CA ALA A 94 12.19 -14.51 12.74
C ALA A 94 11.61 -15.86 13.25
N PRO A 95 10.26 -16.04 13.32
CA PRO A 95 9.21 -15.10 12.92
C PRO A 95 8.98 -13.98 13.96
N VAL A 96 8.87 -12.73 13.49
CA VAL A 96 8.74 -11.57 14.39
C VAL A 96 7.90 -10.44 13.80
N ILE A 97 7.18 -9.72 14.67
CA ILE A 97 6.51 -8.46 14.34
C ILE A 97 7.32 -7.31 14.93
N VAL A 98 7.76 -6.40 14.06
CA VAL A 98 8.57 -5.23 14.39
C VAL A 98 7.69 -4.01 14.45
N ARG A 99 7.68 -3.33 15.59
CA ARG A 99 6.97 -2.07 15.77
C ARG A 99 7.82 -0.90 15.31
N VAL A 100 7.25 0.01 14.55
CA VAL A 100 7.94 1.17 13.97
C VAL A 100 7.22 2.44 14.40
N PRO A 101 7.70 3.14 15.44
CA PRO A 101 7.22 4.48 15.77
C PRO A 101 7.52 5.44 14.64
N VAL A 102 6.47 6.00 14.02
CA VAL A 102 6.63 6.89 12.87
C VAL A 102 6.61 8.35 13.36
N PRO A 103 7.70 9.11 13.23
CA PRO A 103 7.69 10.55 13.44
C PRO A 103 7.03 11.24 12.24
N ALA A 104 6.44 12.42 12.47
CA ALA A 104 5.72 13.17 11.42
C ALA A 104 6.58 13.42 10.17
N ALA A 105 7.88 13.71 10.34
CA ALA A 105 8.83 13.92 9.24
C ALA A 105 9.05 12.69 8.36
N LEU A 106 8.76 11.48 8.87
CA LEU A 106 8.88 10.21 8.17
C LEU A 106 7.50 9.56 7.96
N GLY A 107 6.43 10.35 7.83
CA GLY A 107 5.07 9.86 7.60
C GLY A 107 4.90 8.98 6.35
N PHE A 108 5.90 8.95 5.46
CA PHE A 108 5.91 8.10 4.27
C PHE A 108 6.25 6.63 4.57
N LEU A 109 6.88 6.30 5.72
CA LEU A 109 7.39 4.95 6.00
C LEU A 109 6.34 3.84 5.81
N PRO A 110 5.09 3.94 6.31
CA PRO A 110 4.10 2.87 6.15
C PRO A 110 3.73 2.55 4.69
N TYR A 111 4.04 3.45 3.77
CA TYR A 111 3.70 3.35 2.35
C TYR A 111 4.86 2.84 1.49
N ARG A 112 5.91 2.31 2.13
CA ARG A 112 7.09 1.75 1.46
C ARG A 112 7.11 0.24 1.61
N PRO A 113 7.70 -0.49 0.65
CA PRO A 113 7.63 -1.95 0.62
C PRO A 113 8.74 -2.56 1.50
N TRP A 114 8.68 -2.38 2.82
CA TRP A 114 9.74 -2.86 3.72
C TRP A 114 9.86 -4.38 3.74
N GLU A 115 8.74 -5.09 3.56
CA GLU A 115 8.65 -6.54 3.65
C GLU A 115 9.39 -7.25 2.50
N ILE A 116 9.69 -6.54 1.39
CA ILE A 116 10.50 -7.10 0.30
C ILE A 116 12.00 -6.92 0.53
N ALA A 117 12.42 -6.23 1.60
CA ALA A 117 13.83 -6.05 1.89
C ALA A 117 14.52 -7.41 1.98
N ALA A 118 15.71 -7.48 1.39
CA ALA A 118 16.46 -8.72 1.26
C ALA A 118 17.90 -8.55 1.73
N TRP A 119 18.42 -9.60 2.38
CA TRP A 119 19.80 -9.69 2.81
C TRP A 119 20.30 -11.12 2.56
N GLN A 120 21.43 -11.25 1.88
CA GLN A 120 22.04 -12.55 1.55
C GLN A 120 21.07 -13.58 0.92
N GLY A 121 20.10 -13.08 0.13
CA GLY A 121 19.10 -13.91 -0.55
C GLY A 121 17.86 -14.27 0.29
N GLN A 122 17.81 -13.89 1.57
CA GLN A 122 16.64 -14.03 2.42
C GLN A 122 15.77 -12.78 2.34
N VAL A 123 14.46 -12.95 2.21
CA VAL A 123 13.48 -11.86 2.06
C VAL A 123 12.62 -11.81 3.32
N LEU A 124 12.51 -10.65 3.97
CA LEU A 124 11.83 -10.49 5.26
C LEU A 124 10.43 -11.12 5.27
N ALA A 125 9.59 -10.84 4.27
CA ALA A 125 8.24 -11.40 4.19
C ALA A 125 8.20 -12.95 4.18
N ARG A 126 9.19 -13.59 3.55
CA ARG A 126 9.25 -15.06 3.43
C ARG A 126 9.69 -15.70 4.73
N GLU A 127 10.53 -15.00 5.49
CA GLU A 127 10.95 -15.39 6.83
C GLU A 127 9.92 -14.99 7.90
N GLN A 128 8.76 -14.45 7.52
CA GLN A 128 7.68 -14.02 8.44
C GLN A 128 8.09 -12.87 9.36
N VAL A 129 8.91 -11.95 8.86
CA VAL A 129 9.15 -10.65 9.49
C VAL A 129 8.11 -9.66 8.97
N GLY A 130 7.31 -9.09 9.87
CA GLY A 130 6.27 -8.11 9.55
C GLY A 130 6.46 -6.79 10.30
N PHE A 131 5.92 -5.70 9.76
CA PHE A 131 6.03 -4.37 10.38
C PHE A 131 4.66 -3.84 10.83
N VAL A 132 4.63 -3.18 12.00
CA VAL A 132 3.47 -2.44 12.51
C VAL A 132 3.89 -0.99 12.75
N PHE A 133 3.28 -0.07 12.02
CA PHE A 133 3.62 1.36 12.09
C PHE A 133 2.75 2.11 13.10
N ASP A 134 3.39 2.68 14.13
CA ASP A 134 2.74 3.50 15.15
C ASP A 134 2.73 4.97 14.71
N LEU A 135 1.63 5.41 14.09
CA LEU A 135 1.47 6.77 13.57
C LEU A 135 1.31 7.83 14.70
N PRO A 136 1.78 9.08 14.51
CA PRO A 136 1.71 10.13 15.54
C PRO A 136 0.28 10.38 16.05
N ASP A 137 -0.70 10.41 15.16
CA ASP A 137 -2.10 10.77 15.46
C ASP A 137 -2.90 9.61 16.07
N THR A 138 -2.38 8.39 16.03
CA THR A 138 -3.00 7.21 16.66
C THR A 138 -2.49 6.96 18.08
N ARG A 139 -1.55 7.78 18.58
CA ARG A 139 -0.96 7.66 19.94
C ARG A 139 -1.91 7.98 21.10
N ARG A 140 -3.18 8.35 20.85
CA ARG A 140 -4.20 8.16 21.88
C ARG A 140 -4.39 6.67 22.05
N ARG A 141 -3.60 6.07 22.96
CA ARG A 141 -3.87 4.76 23.53
C ARG A 141 -5.37 4.72 23.79
N PRO A 142 -6.15 3.88 23.09
CA PRO A 142 -7.51 3.64 23.51
C PRO A 142 -7.40 3.30 24.98
N ARG A 143 -8.13 4.01 25.84
CA ARG A 143 -8.25 3.65 27.26
C ARG A 143 -8.39 2.14 27.26
N THR A 144 -7.41 1.45 27.84
CA THR A 144 -7.27 0.00 27.81
C THR A 144 -8.69 -0.54 27.85
N ALA A 145 -9.18 -1.04 26.70
CA ALA A 145 -10.52 -1.59 26.65
C ALA A 145 -10.52 -2.57 27.81
N GLY A 146 -11.39 -2.30 28.80
CA GLY A 146 -11.33 -2.96 30.10
C GLY A 146 -11.08 -4.43 29.87
N GLN A 147 -10.14 -4.98 30.66
CA GLN A 147 -9.78 -6.41 30.73
C GLN A 147 -10.75 -7.24 29.92
N ASP A 148 -10.25 -7.89 28.86
CA ASP A 148 -11.01 -8.87 28.09
C ASP A 148 -12.02 -9.52 29.03
N GLN A 149 -13.30 -9.21 28.84
CA GLN A 149 -14.34 -9.86 29.63
C GLN A 149 -14.31 -11.29 29.13
N ASP A 150 -13.51 -12.11 29.82
CA ASP A 150 -13.34 -13.53 29.56
C ASP A 150 -14.74 -14.12 29.39
N GLY A 151 -15.00 -14.69 28.20
CA GLY A 151 -16.29 -15.26 27.82
C GLY A 151 -17.12 -14.47 26.80
N THR A 152 -16.77 -13.24 26.44
CA THR A 152 -17.50 -12.50 25.38
C THR A 152 -16.99 -12.90 23.99
N PRO A 153 -17.86 -13.20 23.00
CA PRO A 153 -17.41 -13.55 21.66
C PRO A 153 -16.74 -12.35 20.97
N VAL A 154 -15.66 -12.61 20.23
CA VAL A 154 -15.06 -11.63 19.32
C VAL A 154 -16.03 -11.40 18.17
N ARG A 155 -16.46 -10.15 17.97
CA ARG A 155 -17.44 -9.79 16.94
C ARG A 155 -16.72 -9.24 15.72
N VAL A 156 -16.88 -9.92 14.59
CA VAL A 156 -16.26 -9.61 13.30
C VAL A 156 -17.33 -9.12 12.32
N LEU A 157 -17.17 -7.91 11.81
CA LEU A 157 -17.94 -7.38 10.69
C LEU A 157 -17.08 -7.52 9.42
N ALA A 158 -17.52 -8.33 8.46
CA ALA A 158 -16.84 -8.53 7.20
C ALA A 158 -17.64 -7.94 6.03
N LEU A 159 -17.02 -7.09 5.24
CA LEU A 159 -17.56 -6.46 4.05
C LEU A 159 -16.88 -7.06 2.82
N PHE A 160 -17.70 -7.49 1.86
CA PHE A 160 -17.27 -7.96 0.55
C PHE A 160 -18.04 -7.18 -0.51
N SER A 161 -17.43 -6.14 -1.09
CA SER A 161 -18.06 -5.27 -2.10
C SER A 161 -17.67 -5.69 -3.51
N LEU A 162 -18.66 -5.90 -4.39
CA LEU A 162 -18.47 -6.22 -5.81
C LEU A 162 -19.52 -5.50 -6.68
N PRO A 163 -19.30 -4.23 -7.01
CA PRO A 163 -20.21 -3.48 -7.86
C PRO A 163 -20.41 -4.13 -9.24
N THR A 164 -21.56 -3.85 -9.85
CA THR A 164 -21.92 -4.35 -11.17
C THR A 164 -20.99 -3.79 -12.24
N GLY A 165 -20.47 -4.67 -13.10
CA GLY A 165 -19.58 -4.30 -14.20
C GLY A 165 -18.09 -4.27 -13.83
N GLU A 166 -17.74 -4.52 -12.57
CA GLU A 166 -16.36 -4.67 -12.14
C GLU A 166 -15.79 -6.06 -12.45
N ALA A 167 -14.46 -6.14 -12.54
CA ALA A 167 -13.78 -7.40 -12.79
C ALA A 167 -14.03 -8.40 -11.64
N PRO A 168 -14.30 -9.69 -11.93
CA PRO A 168 -14.56 -10.67 -10.87
C PRO A 168 -13.36 -10.81 -9.92
N LEU A 169 -13.56 -10.44 -8.65
CA LEU A 169 -12.62 -10.71 -7.58
C LEU A 169 -12.86 -12.10 -6.96
N GLY A 170 -11.81 -12.66 -6.36
CA GLY A 170 -11.86 -13.93 -5.62
C GLY A 170 -12.61 -13.87 -4.28
N LEU A 171 -13.56 -12.93 -4.09
CA LEU A 171 -14.19 -12.63 -2.79
C LEU A 171 -14.88 -13.85 -2.17
N ARG A 172 -15.36 -14.80 -2.98
CA ARG A 172 -15.91 -16.06 -2.49
C ARG A 172 -14.84 -16.91 -1.79
N ARG A 173 -13.64 -16.99 -2.37
CA ARG A 173 -12.50 -17.72 -1.80
C ARG A 173 -12.03 -17.04 -0.54
N GLU A 174 -11.92 -15.71 -0.55
CA GLU A 174 -11.50 -14.94 0.62
C GLU A 174 -12.49 -15.08 1.78
N ARG A 175 -13.79 -14.96 1.52
CA ARG A 175 -14.83 -15.23 2.53
C ARG A 175 -14.71 -16.64 3.09
N HIS A 176 -14.48 -17.64 2.24
CA HIS A 176 -14.36 -19.02 2.68
C HIS A 176 -13.12 -19.21 3.58
N ALA A 177 -12.00 -18.61 3.21
CA ALA A 177 -10.79 -18.61 4.04
C ALA A 177 -11.01 -17.92 5.40
N LEU A 178 -11.72 -16.78 5.43
CA LEU A 178 -12.09 -16.11 6.68
C LEU A 178 -13.01 -16.99 7.55
N GLN A 179 -13.99 -17.66 6.94
CA GLN A 179 -14.88 -18.59 7.66
C GLN A 179 -14.11 -19.79 8.23
N GLN A 180 -13.16 -20.34 7.48
CA GLN A 180 -12.28 -21.42 7.94
C GLN A 180 -11.40 -20.96 9.10
N LEU A 181 -10.72 -19.81 8.96
CA LEU A 181 -9.90 -19.24 10.03
C LEU A 181 -10.70 -19.06 11.34
N ILE A 182 -11.94 -18.56 11.23
CA ILE A 182 -12.81 -18.37 12.40
C ILE A 182 -13.20 -19.71 13.04
N GLN A 183 -13.44 -20.75 12.24
CA GLN A 183 -13.70 -22.10 12.75
C GLN A 183 -12.47 -22.67 13.46
N ASP A 184 -11.28 -22.50 12.88
CA ASP A 184 -10.02 -22.96 13.46
C ASP A 184 -9.71 -22.27 14.79
N VAL A 185 -9.96 -20.95 14.89
CA VAL A 185 -9.83 -20.19 16.14
C VAL A 185 -10.82 -20.68 17.21
N GLY A 186 -12.02 -21.07 16.80
CA GLY A 186 -13.03 -21.65 17.69
C GLY A 186 -12.70 -23.06 18.19
N GLN A 187 -11.84 -23.79 17.48
CA GLN A 187 -11.46 -25.19 17.77
C GLN A 187 -10.03 -25.34 18.29
N GLY A 188 -9.25 -24.27 18.31
CA GLY A 188 -7.83 -24.28 18.70
C GLY A 188 -7.59 -24.53 20.19
N GLN A 189 -6.31 -24.51 20.58
CA GLN A 189 -5.89 -24.77 21.97
C GLN A 189 -6.45 -23.79 23.00
N GLN A 190 -6.82 -22.58 22.57
CA GLN A 190 -7.54 -21.59 23.37
C GLN A 190 -8.80 -21.17 22.61
N PRO A 191 -9.89 -21.95 22.71
CA PRO A 191 -11.08 -21.72 21.91
C PRO A 191 -11.70 -20.36 22.27
N ARG A 192 -11.85 -19.49 21.27
CA ARG A 192 -12.55 -18.21 21.39
C ARG A 192 -13.83 -18.27 20.58
N ALA A 193 -14.95 -17.92 21.22
CA ALA A 193 -16.20 -17.74 20.49
C ALA A 193 -16.06 -16.53 19.56
N VAL A 194 -16.45 -16.69 18.29
CA VAL A 194 -16.41 -15.61 17.28
C VAL A 194 -17.78 -15.48 16.65
N GLN A 195 -18.30 -14.26 16.61
CA GLN A 195 -19.52 -13.92 15.89
C GLN A 195 -19.14 -13.21 14.59
N LEU A 196 -19.43 -13.83 13.45
CA LEU A 196 -19.19 -13.24 12.13
C LEU A 196 -20.50 -12.71 11.53
N ARG A 197 -20.51 -11.43 11.13
CA ARG A 197 -21.54 -10.87 10.24
C ARG A 197 -20.89 -10.50 8.92
N VAL A 198 -21.48 -10.98 7.82
CA VAL A 198 -20.99 -10.75 6.46
C VAL A 198 -21.96 -9.86 5.70
N LEU A 199 -21.46 -8.79 5.09
CA LEU A 199 -22.12 -8.01 4.05
C LEU A 199 -21.49 -8.41 2.71
N GLN A 200 -22.25 -8.96 1.78
CA GLN A 200 -21.72 -9.57 0.55
C GLN A 200 -22.38 -9.08 -0.76
N TYR A 201 -23.58 -8.51 -0.65
CA TYR A 201 -24.36 -8.02 -1.78
C TYR A 201 -25.03 -6.72 -1.37
N GLY A 202 -24.99 -5.70 -2.22
CA GLY A 202 -25.56 -4.40 -1.89
C GLY A 202 -24.85 -3.80 -0.67
N VAL A 203 -23.52 -3.83 -0.65
CA VAL A 203 -22.72 -3.17 0.40
C VAL A 203 -22.79 -1.65 0.20
N THR A 204 -23.96 -1.08 0.44
CA THR A 204 -24.21 0.36 0.36
C THR A 204 -23.77 1.07 1.64
N ARG A 205 -23.57 2.38 1.56
CA ARG A 205 -23.32 3.23 2.75
C ARG A 205 -24.40 3.00 3.83
N ASP A 206 -25.66 2.89 3.44
CA ASP A 206 -26.78 2.61 4.35
C ASP A 206 -26.75 1.21 4.94
N ALA A 207 -26.34 0.19 4.17
CA ALA A 207 -26.18 -1.16 4.68
C ALA A 207 -25.04 -1.24 5.71
N LEU A 208 -23.93 -0.55 5.44
CA LEU A 208 -22.80 -0.42 6.36
C LEU A 208 -23.20 0.34 7.62
N GLN A 209 -23.86 1.49 7.49
CA GLN A 209 -24.33 2.29 8.63
C GLN A 209 -25.24 1.45 9.56
N ARG A 210 -26.21 0.74 8.99
CA ARG A 210 -27.09 -0.18 9.74
C ARG A 210 -26.34 -1.33 10.42
N ALA A 211 -25.22 -1.78 9.85
CA ALA A 211 -24.41 -2.83 10.46
C ALA A 211 -23.54 -2.28 11.60
N VAL A 212 -22.95 -1.11 11.40
CA VAL A 212 -22.10 -0.39 12.35
C VAL A 212 -22.89 0.06 13.58
N ASP A 213 -24.17 0.47 13.41
CA ASP A 213 -25.07 0.91 14.49
C ASP A 213 -25.62 -0.22 15.39
N ASP A 214 -25.15 -1.46 15.20
CA ASP A 214 -25.47 -2.56 16.11
C ASP A 214 -25.02 -2.19 17.53
N ARG A 215 -25.95 -2.21 18.50
CA ARG A 215 -25.70 -1.83 19.91
C ARG A 215 -24.59 -2.66 20.56
N GLY A 216 -24.34 -3.86 20.06
CA GLY A 216 -23.21 -4.69 20.49
C GLY A 216 -21.86 -4.19 20.00
N GLY A 217 -21.80 -3.40 18.93
CA GLY A 217 -20.56 -2.98 18.28
C GLY A 217 -19.78 -4.15 17.68
N TRP A 218 -18.59 -3.86 17.17
CA TRP A 218 -17.71 -4.82 16.49
C TRP A 218 -16.27 -4.66 16.98
N ASP A 219 -15.58 -5.78 17.18
CA ASP A 219 -14.18 -5.82 17.62
C ASP A 219 -13.22 -5.79 16.42
N VAL A 220 -13.63 -6.42 15.32
CA VAL A 220 -12.84 -6.53 14.09
C VAL A 220 -13.67 -6.10 12.89
N LEU A 221 -13.07 -5.30 12.01
CA LEU A 221 -13.57 -5.00 10.67
C LEU A 221 -12.69 -5.71 9.63
N HIS A 222 -13.29 -6.47 8.73
CA HIS A 222 -12.61 -7.04 7.55
C HIS A 222 -13.25 -6.44 6.30
N VAL A 223 -12.48 -5.77 5.46
CA VAL A 223 -12.95 -5.19 4.20
C VAL A 223 -12.24 -5.87 3.05
N SER A 224 -13.00 -6.29 2.06
CA SER A 224 -12.52 -6.89 0.82
C SER A 224 -13.39 -6.45 -0.35
N GLY A 225 -12.79 -6.15 -1.48
CA GLY A 225 -13.47 -5.50 -2.60
C GLY A 225 -12.53 -4.73 -3.51
N HIS A 226 -13.13 -3.93 -4.38
CA HIS A 226 -12.40 -3.04 -5.26
C HIS A 226 -11.92 -1.83 -4.49
N ALA A 227 -10.68 -1.45 -4.71
CA ALA A 227 -10.14 -0.18 -4.28
C ALA A 227 -9.31 0.47 -5.39
N ALA A 228 -9.14 1.78 -5.25
CA ALA A 228 -8.23 2.62 -6.01
C ALA A 228 -7.49 3.54 -5.02
N ALA A 229 -6.67 4.50 -5.51
CA ALA A 229 -5.74 5.29 -4.68
C ALA A 229 -6.42 5.99 -3.50
N GLY A 230 -6.32 5.38 -2.32
CA GLY A 230 -6.95 5.88 -1.10
C GLY A 230 -8.47 5.78 -1.09
N THR A 231 -9.08 4.95 -1.95
CA THR A 231 -10.54 4.81 -2.06
C THR A 231 -10.98 3.35 -2.00
N LEU A 232 -12.01 3.06 -1.22
CA LEU A 232 -12.76 1.81 -1.25
C LEU A 232 -13.99 1.98 -2.15
N VAL A 233 -14.38 0.96 -2.91
CA VAL A 233 -15.59 1.02 -3.74
C VAL A 233 -16.72 0.22 -3.09
N LEU A 234 -17.74 0.92 -2.61
CA LEU A 234 -19.01 0.37 -2.16
C LEU A 234 -20.00 0.23 -3.32
N GLU A 235 -21.23 -0.19 -3.03
CA GLU A 235 -22.32 -0.29 -4.00
C GLU A 235 -23.36 0.83 -3.79
N ARG A 236 -23.92 1.35 -4.88
CA ARG A 236 -25.17 2.11 -4.86
C ARG A 236 -26.36 1.16 -4.77
N GLU A 237 -27.57 1.69 -4.53
CA GLU A 237 -28.80 0.87 -4.49
C GLU A 237 -29.08 0.13 -5.81
N ASP A 238 -28.67 0.71 -6.94
CA ASP A 238 -28.76 0.11 -8.27
C ASP A 238 -27.59 -0.85 -8.59
N GLY A 239 -26.70 -1.09 -7.62
CA GLY A 239 -25.53 -1.95 -7.76
C GLY A 239 -24.37 -1.30 -8.52
N ALA A 240 -24.46 -0.02 -8.89
CA ALA A 240 -23.34 0.71 -9.51
C ALA A 240 -22.23 1.03 -8.49
N PRO A 241 -20.98 1.29 -8.93
CA PRO A 241 -19.90 1.70 -8.05
C PRO A 241 -20.20 2.97 -7.24
N ASP A 242 -19.93 2.91 -5.94
CA ASP A 242 -19.92 4.06 -5.03
C ASP A 242 -18.53 4.21 -4.38
N PRO A 243 -17.61 4.98 -5.00
CA PRO A 243 -16.30 5.20 -4.40
C PRO A 243 -16.44 6.01 -3.11
N ILE A 244 -15.71 5.59 -2.08
CA ILE A 244 -15.57 6.30 -0.81
C ILE A 244 -14.09 6.47 -0.49
N ASP A 245 -13.70 7.63 0.01
CA ASP A 245 -12.32 7.84 0.47
C ASP A 245 -12.08 7.38 1.91
N ALA A 246 -10.83 7.45 2.37
CA ALA A 246 -10.45 7.05 3.72
C ALA A 246 -11.15 7.88 4.81
N GLN A 247 -11.44 9.17 4.57
CA GLN A 247 -12.12 10.03 5.53
C GLN A 247 -13.60 9.64 5.62
N GLU A 248 -14.27 9.46 4.49
CA GLU A 248 -15.66 9.00 4.44
C GLU A 248 -15.82 7.64 5.11
N LEU A 249 -14.89 6.70 4.87
CA LEU A 249 -14.88 5.42 5.57
C LEU A 249 -14.71 5.61 7.08
N ALA A 250 -13.78 6.45 7.52
CA ALA A 250 -13.57 6.73 8.94
C ALA A 250 -14.82 7.33 9.59
N GLU A 251 -15.52 8.23 8.90
CA GLU A 251 -16.79 8.83 9.32
C GLU A 251 -17.90 7.77 9.48
N LEU A 252 -18.04 6.86 8.52
CA LEU A 252 -18.98 5.74 8.59
C LEU A 252 -18.68 4.79 9.76
N LEU A 253 -17.42 4.64 10.15
CA LEU A 253 -16.99 3.75 11.24
C LEU A 253 -16.99 4.41 12.63
N VAL A 254 -17.29 5.71 12.72
CA VAL A 254 -17.34 6.45 14.00
C VAL A 254 -18.13 5.75 15.11
N PRO A 255 -19.31 5.13 14.85
CA PRO A 255 -20.06 4.45 15.91
C PRO A 255 -19.31 3.24 16.51
N MET A 256 -18.43 2.60 15.75
CA MET A 256 -17.60 1.47 16.20
C MET A 256 -16.34 1.87 16.98
N ARG A 257 -15.95 3.16 16.96
CA ARG A 257 -14.63 3.65 17.45
C ARG A 257 -14.24 3.25 18.88
N ARG A 258 -15.21 2.91 19.73
CA ARG A 258 -14.95 2.54 21.14
C ARG A 258 -14.63 1.05 21.33
N ARG A 259 -15.06 0.22 20.39
CA ARG A 259 -14.93 -1.25 20.47
C ARG A 259 -14.02 -1.81 19.39
N LEU A 260 -13.92 -1.16 18.23
CA LEU A 260 -13.04 -1.59 17.15
C LEU A 260 -11.59 -1.66 17.63
N ARG A 261 -10.99 -2.85 17.51
CA ARG A 261 -9.61 -3.14 17.90
C ARG A 261 -8.70 -3.37 16.70
N LEU A 262 -9.26 -3.89 15.60
CA LEU A 262 -8.54 -4.23 14.38
C LEU A 262 -9.39 -3.95 13.15
N ALA A 263 -8.80 -3.31 12.14
CA ALA A 263 -9.36 -3.21 10.80
C ALA A 263 -8.38 -3.85 9.81
N VAL A 264 -8.87 -4.79 9.01
CA VAL A 264 -8.15 -5.45 7.92
C VAL A 264 -8.73 -4.92 6.62
N LEU A 265 -7.89 -4.34 5.78
CA LEU A 265 -8.26 -3.84 4.46
C LEU A 265 -7.55 -4.70 3.40
N ALA A 266 -8.28 -5.63 2.81
CA ALA A 266 -7.79 -6.61 1.85
C ALA A 266 -8.32 -6.26 0.45
N ASP A 267 -7.81 -5.16 -0.11
CA ASP A 267 -8.24 -4.66 -1.42
C ASP A 267 -7.03 -4.36 -2.31
N LEU A 268 -7.23 -4.40 -3.63
CA LEU A 268 -6.24 -3.83 -4.56
C LEU A 268 -6.11 -2.33 -4.28
N TRP A 269 -4.94 -1.89 -3.80
CA TRP A 269 -4.52 -0.47 -3.77
C TRP A 269 -5.01 0.41 -2.57
N THR A 270 -5.46 -0.16 -1.44
CA THR A 270 -5.83 0.65 -0.25
C THR A 270 -4.66 1.29 0.51
N GLY A 271 -3.41 0.89 0.24
CA GLY A 271 -2.21 1.38 0.93
C GLY A 271 -1.54 2.62 0.32
N GLY A 272 -2.21 3.43 -0.49
CA GLY A 272 -1.64 4.67 -1.05
C GLY A 272 -1.85 5.89 -0.14
N PRO A 273 -1.00 6.94 -0.21
CA PRO A 273 -1.30 8.21 0.46
C PRO A 273 -2.57 8.84 -0.14
N PRO A 274 -3.37 9.59 0.65
CA PRO A 274 -4.50 10.34 0.12
C PRO A 274 -4.04 11.30 -0.97
N VAL A 275 -4.73 11.31 -2.11
CA VAL A 275 -4.50 12.28 -3.18
C VAL A 275 -5.17 13.59 -2.81
N ASP A 276 -4.38 14.65 -2.57
CA ASP A 276 -4.93 15.99 -2.39
C ASP A 276 -5.75 16.39 -3.63
N ALA A 277 -7.05 16.59 -3.43
CA ALA A 277 -7.97 17.14 -4.42
C ALA A 277 -7.70 18.64 -4.63
N GLY A 278 -6.51 18.98 -5.16
CA GLY A 278 -6.02 20.34 -5.24
C GLY A 278 -5.16 20.69 -6.45
N SER A 279 -5.00 19.79 -7.43
CA SER A 279 -4.25 20.11 -8.65
C SER A 279 -4.99 19.68 -9.91
N ARG A 280 -6.05 20.42 -10.24
CA ARG A 280 -6.60 20.44 -11.61
C ARG A 280 -5.62 21.18 -12.52
N ASP A 281 -5.20 20.48 -13.57
CA ASP A 281 -4.73 20.98 -14.85
C ASP A 281 -3.65 22.08 -14.87
N VAL A 282 -2.41 21.66 -15.15
CA VAL A 282 -1.55 22.38 -16.11
C VAL A 282 -0.99 21.37 -17.11
N THR A 283 -1.85 20.90 -18.01
CA THR A 283 -1.41 20.26 -19.26
C THR A 283 -1.63 21.23 -20.42
N ARG A 284 -0.71 22.19 -20.63
CA ARG A 284 -0.29 22.70 -21.96
C ARG A 284 0.54 23.98 -21.85
N ARG A 285 1.84 23.88 -22.17
CA ARG A 285 2.57 24.61 -23.24
C ARG A 285 4.06 24.70 -22.90
N GLY A 286 4.88 24.11 -23.76
CA GLY A 286 6.34 24.29 -23.79
C GLY A 286 6.90 23.46 -24.94
N GLN A 287 6.70 23.90 -26.18
CA GLN A 287 7.73 24.58 -26.96
C GLN A 287 9.00 23.73 -27.14
N HIS A 288 9.05 23.03 -28.28
CA HIS A 288 10.30 22.57 -28.89
C HIS A 288 11.14 23.79 -29.32
N PRO A 289 12.39 23.94 -28.87
CA PRO A 289 13.31 24.86 -29.51
C PRO A 289 13.96 24.16 -30.71
N ARG A 290 13.55 24.56 -31.92
CA ARG A 290 14.33 24.31 -33.14
C ARG A 290 15.61 25.15 -33.08
N ARG A 291 16.76 24.52 -32.84
CA ARG A 291 18.06 25.11 -33.19
C ARG A 291 18.33 24.84 -34.66
N GLY A 292 18.37 25.91 -35.43
CA GLY A 292 18.79 25.91 -36.82
C GLY A 292 20.30 25.81 -36.94
N THR A 293 20.74 25.03 -37.93
CA THR A 293 22.07 25.19 -38.53
C THR A 293 21.87 25.78 -39.92
N ARG A 294 22.51 26.93 -40.13
CA ARG A 294 22.52 27.74 -41.34
C ARG A 294 23.17 26.97 -42.50
N ILE A 295 22.55 26.98 -43.68
CA ILE A 295 23.29 26.96 -44.95
C ILE A 295 22.80 28.15 -45.77
N ARG A 296 23.75 29.00 -46.15
CA ARG A 296 23.59 30.14 -47.04
C ARG A 296 23.43 29.63 -48.48
N SER A 297 22.51 30.22 -49.23
CA SER A 297 22.70 30.38 -50.67
C SER A 297 22.04 31.67 -51.13
N ALA A 298 22.90 32.58 -51.57
CA ALA A 298 22.56 33.73 -52.39
C ALA A 298 22.45 33.27 -53.85
N GLY A 299 21.65 34.01 -54.63
CA GLY A 299 21.98 34.24 -56.03
C GLY A 299 21.21 33.42 -57.07
N ASP A 300 20.15 34.06 -57.56
CA ASP A 300 20.05 34.51 -58.95
C ASP A 300 19.60 33.56 -60.09
N ARG A 301 18.59 34.09 -60.81
CA ARG A 301 18.32 34.01 -62.26
C ARG A 301 17.82 32.72 -62.95
N ARG A 302 16.57 32.88 -63.45
CA ARG A 302 16.05 32.70 -64.83
C ARG A 302 15.95 31.31 -65.48
N ALA A 303 14.68 31.00 -65.80
CA ALA A 303 14.11 30.66 -67.12
C ALA A 303 14.56 29.42 -67.93
N ALA A 304 13.63 28.48 -68.14
CA ALA A 304 13.24 27.84 -69.43
C ALA A 304 12.12 26.81 -69.15
N ARG A 305 10.88 26.96 -69.64
CA ARG A 305 10.31 26.54 -70.95
C ARG A 305 10.40 25.04 -71.29
N GLY A 306 9.23 24.43 -71.52
CA GLY A 306 8.99 23.17 -72.28
C GLY A 306 7.99 22.25 -71.57
N ARG A 307 6.68 22.22 -71.93
CA ARG A 307 6.02 21.29 -72.89
C ARG A 307 6.35 19.81 -72.58
N ALA A 308 5.44 18.83 -72.49
CA ALA A 308 4.04 18.69 -72.90
C ALA A 308 3.36 17.52 -72.11
N CYS A 309 2.03 17.53 -72.10
CA CYS A 309 1.06 16.47 -71.76
C CYS A 309 1.22 15.16 -72.59
N PRO A 310 0.38 14.11 -72.42
CA PRO A 310 -0.35 13.59 -71.25
C PRO A 310 -0.36 12.03 -71.13
N ALA A 311 -0.75 11.53 -69.93
CA ALA A 311 -1.69 10.42 -69.58
C ALA A 311 -1.78 9.09 -70.39
N PRO A 312 -2.60 8.09 -70.00
CA PRO A 312 -3.12 7.68 -68.68
C PRO A 312 -2.86 6.18 -68.40
N ARG A 313 -3.17 5.70 -67.17
CA ARG A 313 -3.99 4.49 -66.96
C ARG A 313 -4.40 4.36 -65.48
N ARG A 314 -5.72 4.34 -65.30
CA ARG A 314 -6.58 3.68 -64.30
C ARG A 314 -6.02 3.45 -62.89
#